data_AF-A0A0A3IPP5-F1
#
_entry.id   AF-A0A0A3IPP5-F1
#
_cell.length_a   1.000
_cell.length_b   1.000
_cell.length_c   1.000
_cell.angle_alpha   90.00
_cell.angle_beta   90.00
_cell.angle_gamma   90.00
#
_symmetry.space_group_name_H-M   'P 1'
#
loop_
_entity.id
_entity.type
_entity.pdbx_description
1 polymer ?
#
loop_
_entity_poly.entity_id
_entity_poly.type
_entity_poly.pdbx_seq_one_letter_code
_entity_poly.pdbx_strand_id
1 'polypeptide(L)'
;MEYQPTGKALFLQLCDQLAQVKLVIHKEGSESVGFGLPEEWQTKTGVTNQLATVQYVGGSKKIANNEVTGITLRLYIKPWRALGLSDRLTVLAHSVGFAEKGGGTPYYDFIFEEGLESAATKVIIYDIFQLLHRTLLETFGAGYRTMPMAEIPVNIEALPC
;
A
#
# COMPACT_ATOMS: atom_id res chain seq x y z
N MET A 1 -10.68 -12.66 -26.43
CA MET A 1 -9.40 -12.59 -25.72
C MET A 1 -9.71 -11.95 -24.38
N GLU A 2 -9.65 -12.73 -23.30
CA GLU A 2 -9.92 -12.24 -21.95
C GLU A 2 -8.76 -11.35 -21.54
N TYR A 3 -8.98 -10.03 -21.54
CA TYR A 3 -8.07 -9.11 -20.89
C TYR A 3 -8.10 -9.45 -19.40
N GLN A 4 -7.04 -10.09 -18.89
CA GLN A 4 -6.83 -10.17 -17.45
C GLN A 4 -6.93 -8.74 -16.90
N PRO A 5 -7.73 -8.50 -15.85
CA PRO A 5 -7.91 -7.15 -15.36
C PRO A 5 -6.57 -6.69 -14.80
N THR A 6 -5.91 -5.80 -15.54
CA THR A 6 -4.64 -5.16 -15.18
C THR A 6 -4.63 -4.67 -13.73
N GLY A 7 -5.80 -4.28 -13.22
CA GLY A 7 -6.02 -3.92 -11.83
C GLY A 7 -5.79 -5.05 -10.82
N LYS A 8 -6.16 -6.31 -11.09
CA LYS A 8 -5.96 -7.42 -10.14
C LYS A 8 -4.49 -7.72 -9.91
N ALA A 9 -3.73 -7.85 -11.00
CA ALA A 9 -2.30 -8.13 -10.93
C ALA A 9 -1.57 -7.01 -10.17
N LEU A 10 -1.92 -5.75 -10.46
CA LEU A 10 -1.38 -4.60 -9.75
C LEU A 10 -1.80 -4.57 -8.27
N PHE A 11 -3.06 -4.89 -7.96
CA PHE A 11 -3.56 -4.98 -6.59
C PHE A 11 -2.76 -6.00 -5.76
N LEU A 12 -2.62 -7.22 -6.29
CA LEU A 12 -1.88 -8.30 -5.64
C LEU A 12 -0.42 -7.93 -5.50
N GLN A 13 0.21 -7.34 -6.53
CA GLN A 13 1.59 -6.90 -6.42
C GLN A 13 1.78 -5.82 -5.35
N LEU A 14 0.88 -4.85 -5.22
CA LEU A 14 0.98 -3.84 -4.16
C LEU A 14 0.83 -4.47 -2.77
N CYS A 15 -0.06 -5.46 -2.63
CA CYS A 15 -0.18 -6.24 -1.41
C CYS A 15 1.11 -7.02 -1.10
N ASP A 16 1.68 -7.71 -2.08
CA ASP A 16 2.94 -8.46 -1.96
C ASP A 16 4.09 -7.55 -1.54
N GLN A 17 4.17 -6.35 -2.13
CA GLN A 17 5.19 -5.38 -1.77
C GLN A 17 5.04 -4.87 -0.32
N LEU A 18 3.80 -4.67 0.16
CA LEU A 18 3.54 -4.32 1.57
C LEU A 18 3.94 -5.47 2.52
N ALA A 19 3.67 -6.72 2.13
CA ALA A 19 4.10 -7.90 2.87
C ALA A 19 5.64 -8.06 2.87
N GLN A 20 6.31 -7.78 1.75
CA GLN A 20 7.77 -7.77 1.62
C GLN A 20 8.42 -6.77 2.58
N VAL A 21 7.78 -5.61 2.78
CA VAL A 21 8.20 -4.65 3.81
C VAL A 21 7.69 -5.00 5.22
N LYS A 22 7.26 -6.24 5.45
CA LYS A 22 6.91 -6.82 6.76
C LYS A 22 5.65 -6.23 7.40
N LEU A 23 4.81 -5.57 6.61
CA LEU A 23 3.47 -5.19 7.07
C LEU A 23 2.54 -6.39 7.00
N VAL A 24 1.63 -6.47 7.95
CA VAL A 24 0.63 -7.53 8.06
C VAL A 24 -0.74 -6.98 7.73
N ILE A 25 -1.62 -7.87 7.26
CA ILE A 25 -3.02 -7.50 7.02
C ILE A 25 -3.68 -7.25 8.36
N HIS A 26 -4.22 -6.05 8.50
CA HIS A 26 -4.90 -5.59 9.70
C HIS A 26 -6.42 -5.59 9.49
N LYS A 27 -6.89 -5.40 8.27
CA LYS A 27 -8.32 -5.37 7.94
C LYS A 27 -8.55 -5.76 6.49
N GLU A 28 -9.54 -6.61 6.25
CA GLU A 28 -10.00 -6.94 4.89
C GLU A 28 -11.39 -6.36 4.66
N GLY A 29 -11.62 -5.88 3.44
CA GLY A 29 -12.92 -5.46 2.94
C GLY A 29 -13.16 -6.06 1.56
N SER A 30 -14.36 -5.87 1.03
CA SER A 30 -14.78 -6.44 -0.26
C SER A 30 -13.98 -5.90 -1.46
N GLU A 31 -13.39 -4.71 -1.33
CA GLU A 31 -12.68 -4.01 -2.42
C GLU A 31 -11.35 -3.40 -1.94
N SER A 32 -10.93 -3.70 -0.71
CA SER A 32 -9.73 -3.09 -0.12
C SER A 32 -9.09 -3.96 0.95
N VAL A 33 -7.78 -3.84 1.09
CA VAL A 33 -7.00 -4.52 2.14
C VAL A 33 -6.17 -3.49 2.89
N GLY A 34 -6.33 -3.45 4.20
CA GLY A 34 -5.62 -2.58 5.12
C GLY A 34 -4.44 -3.30 5.77
N PHE A 35 -3.30 -2.60 5.85
CA PHE A 35 -2.05 -3.13 6.38
C PHE A 35 -1.59 -2.33 7.61
N GLY A 36 -0.95 -3.02 8.55
CA GLY A 36 -0.41 -2.46 9.79
C GLY A 36 0.90 -3.12 10.20
N LEU A 37 1.44 -2.71 11.35
CA LEU A 37 2.61 -3.37 11.93
C LEU A 37 2.21 -4.73 12.54
N PRO A 38 3.13 -5.71 12.58
CA PRO A 38 3.00 -6.89 13.43
C PRO A 38 2.82 -6.50 14.90
N GLU A 39 2.08 -7.32 15.67
CA GLU A 39 1.74 -7.03 17.08
C GLU A 39 2.98 -6.69 17.93
N GLU A 40 4.07 -7.45 17.79
CA GLU A 40 5.34 -7.20 18.47
C GLU A 40 5.91 -5.79 18.23
N TRP A 41 5.73 -5.24 17.03
CA TRP A 41 6.20 -3.92 16.66
C TRP A 41 5.21 -2.84 17.10
N GLN A 42 3.92 -3.15 17.14
CA GLN A 42 2.90 -2.28 17.72
C GLN A 42 3.18 -2.05 19.21
N THR A 43 3.48 -3.10 19.98
CA THR A 43 3.82 -2.98 21.40
C THR A 43 5.07 -2.12 21.63
N LYS A 44 6.08 -2.26 20.76
CA LYS A 44 7.34 -1.49 20.86
C LYS A 44 7.17 0.00 20.53
N THR A 45 6.32 0.33 19.57
CA THR A 45 6.19 1.71 19.03
C THR A 45 4.97 2.45 19.54
N GLY A 46 3.98 1.74 20.09
CA GLY A 46 2.65 2.28 20.39
C GLY A 46 1.80 2.57 19.14
N VAL A 47 2.28 2.24 17.94
CA VAL A 47 1.55 2.45 16.69
C VAL A 47 0.67 1.23 16.42
N THR A 48 -0.62 1.33 16.74
CA THR A 48 -1.62 0.26 16.52
C THR A 48 -2.54 0.53 15.32
N ASN A 49 -2.41 1.71 14.72
CA ASN A 49 -3.26 2.13 13.61
C ASN A 49 -2.83 1.49 12.29
N GLN A 50 -3.79 1.40 11.36
CA GLN A 50 -3.54 1.04 9.97
C GLN A 50 -2.54 2.02 9.31
N LEU A 51 -1.52 1.48 8.66
CA LEU A 51 -0.44 2.21 7.99
C LEU A 51 -0.75 2.43 6.51
N ALA A 52 -1.35 1.44 5.85
CA ALA A 52 -1.63 1.50 4.43
C ALA A 52 -2.96 0.84 4.06
N THR A 53 -3.47 1.16 2.87
CA THR A 53 -4.60 0.47 2.24
C THR A 53 -4.30 0.29 0.76
N VAL A 54 -4.55 -0.90 0.22
CA VAL A 54 -4.67 -1.11 -1.24
C VAL A 54 -6.15 -1.24 -1.56
N GLN A 55 -6.65 -0.49 -2.53
CA GLN A 55 -8.07 -0.43 -2.86
C GLN A 55 -8.29 -0.35 -4.38
N TYR A 56 -9.31 -1.06 -4.88
CA TYR A 56 -9.78 -0.91 -6.26
C TYR A 56 -10.43 0.46 -6.50
N VAL A 57 -10.16 1.09 -7.64
CA VAL A 57 -10.76 2.36 -8.05
C VAL A 57 -11.91 2.10 -9.01
N GLY A 58 -13.13 2.45 -8.59
CA GLY A 58 -14.34 2.33 -9.40
C GLY A 58 -15.60 2.48 -8.54
N GLY A 59 -16.76 2.66 -9.17
CA GLY A 59 -18.03 2.51 -8.46
C GLY A 59 -18.29 1.03 -8.18
N SER A 60 -18.89 0.69 -7.03
CA SER A 60 -19.06 -0.71 -6.58
C SER A 60 -19.76 -1.63 -7.60
N LYS A 61 -20.67 -1.08 -8.42
CA LYS A 61 -21.30 -1.81 -9.54
C LYS A 61 -20.35 -2.12 -10.70
N LYS A 62 -19.33 -1.29 -10.94
CA LYS A 62 -18.32 -1.49 -11.98
C LYS A 62 -17.25 -2.49 -11.53
N ILE A 63 -16.86 -2.44 -10.26
CA ILE A 63 -15.97 -3.44 -9.65
C ILE A 63 -16.67 -4.81 -9.61
N ALA A 64 -17.96 -4.88 -9.28
CA ALA A 64 -18.72 -6.14 -9.38
C ALA A 64 -18.83 -6.71 -10.82
N ASN A 65 -18.57 -5.88 -11.84
CA ASN A 65 -18.64 -6.22 -13.26
C ASN A 65 -17.26 -6.34 -13.92
N ASN A 66 -16.17 -6.40 -13.16
CA ASN A 66 -14.81 -6.51 -13.71
C ASN A 66 -14.31 -5.29 -14.50
N GLU A 67 -14.86 -4.11 -14.21
CA GLU A 67 -14.49 -2.82 -14.78
C GLU A 67 -13.68 -1.98 -13.77
N VAL A 68 -12.53 -2.51 -13.35
CA VAL A 68 -11.58 -1.79 -12.50
C VAL A 68 -10.90 -0.68 -13.30
N THR A 69 -11.09 0.57 -12.86
CA THR A 69 -10.51 1.77 -13.49
C THR A 69 -9.06 2.06 -13.05
N GLY A 70 -8.61 1.46 -11.95
CA GLY A 70 -7.26 1.65 -11.41
C GLY A 70 -7.14 1.08 -9.99
N ILE A 71 -5.98 1.26 -9.36
CA ILE A 71 -5.70 0.85 -7.98
C ILE A 71 -5.16 2.04 -7.18
N THR A 72 -5.63 2.22 -5.95
CA THR A 72 -5.09 3.20 -5.02
C THR A 72 -4.30 2.52 -3.93
N LEU A 73 -3.03 2.94 -3.75
CA LEU A 73 -2.28 2.72 -2.53
C LEU A 73 -2.40 3.95 -1.63
N ARG A 74 -3.07 3.82 -0.50
CA ARG A 74 -3.20 4.86 0.52
C ARG A 74 -2.16 4.67 1.62
N LEU A 75 -1.45 5.72 2.02
CA LEU A 75 -0.52 5.71 3.16
C LEU A 75 -0.94 6.73 4.22
N TYR A 76 -1.22 6.29 5.45
CA TYR A 76 -1.74 7.16 6.52
C TYR A 76 -0.63 7.99 7.19
N ILE A 77 -0.77 9.32 7.17
CA ILE A 77 0.29 10.25 7.59
C ILE A 77 0.65 10.08 9.06
N LYS A 78 -0.34 10.03 9.95
CA LYS A 78 -0.11 10.00 11.41
C LYS A 78 0.76 8.81 11.86
N PRO A 79 0.44 7.55 11.53
CA PRO A 79 1.26 6.42 11.97
C PRO A 79 2.64 6.40 11.28
N TRP A 80 2.75 6.78 10.00
CA TRP A 80 4.06 6.90 9.33
C TRP A 80 4.94 8.00 9.92
N ARG A 81 4.35 9.12 10.34
CA ARG A 81 5.07 10.19 11.06
C ARG A 81 5.57 9.70 12.41
N ALA A 82 4.79 8.90 13.14
CA ALA A 82 5.23 8.29 14.39
C ALA A 82 6.42 7.32 14.21
N LEU A 83 6.59 6.77 13.01
CA LEU A 83 7.73 5.93 12.62
C LEU A 83 8.88 6.73 11.98
N GLY A 84 8.78 8.07 11.90
CA GLY A 84 9.85 8.94 11.41
C GLY A 84 9.88 9.17 9.89
N LEU A 85 8.77 8.91 9.18
CA LEU A 85 8.72 8.96 7.70
C LEU A 85 8.21 10.28 7.10
N SER A 86 7.81 11.27 7.92
CA SER A 86 6.99 12.41 7.46
C SER A 86 7.58 13.21 6.30
N ASP A 87 8.86 13.54 6.36
CA ASP A 87 9.43 14.53 5.45
C ASP A 87 9.73 13.92 4.09
N ARG A 88 10.11 12.63 4.08
CA ARG A 88 10.44 11.89 2.85
C ARG A 88 9.20 11.48 2.07
N LEU A 89 8.12 11.09 2.74
CA LEU A 89 6.84 10.78 2.09
C LEU A 89 6.24 12.02 1.42
N THR A 90 6.36 13.19 2.06
CA THR A 90 5.89 14.47 1.50
C THR A 90 6.65 14.81 0.23
N VAL A 91 7.99 14.69 0.24
CA VAL A 91 8.83 14.94 -0.94
C VAL A 91 8.49 13.98 -2.08
N LEU A 92 8.33 12.69 -1.78
CA LEU A 92 7.95 11.71 -2.78
C LEU A 92 6.59 12.06 -3.38
N ALA A 93 5.57 12.28 -2.55
CA ALA A 93 4.22 12.63 -3.00
C ALA A 93 4.21 13.86 -3.93
N HIS A 94 4.99 14.89 -3.62
CA HIS A 94 5.11 16.07 -4.48
C HIS A 94 5.80 15.79 -5.81
N SER A 95 6.83 14.93 -5.82
CA SER A 95 7.62 14.62 -7.03
C SER A 95 6.84 13.85 -8.10
N VAL A 96 5.81 13.12 -7.69
CA VAL A 96 5.02 12.29 -8.61
C VAL A 96 3.74 12.97 -9.10
N GLY A 97 3.51 14.24 -8.74
CA GLY A 97 2.31 14.97 -9.15
C GLY A 97 1.04 14.50 -8.42
N PHE A 98 1.15 13.97 -7.20
CA PHE A 98 -0.03 13.65 -6.42
C PHE A 98 -0.79 14.92 -6.06
N ALA A 99 -2.05 14.98 -6.47
CA ALA A 99 -2.99 15.96 -5.98
C ALA A 99 -3.18 15.69 -4.48
N GLU A 100 -2.52 16.48 -3.65
CA GLU A 100 -2.99 16.71 -2.28
C GLU A 100 -4.44 17.19 -2.44
N LYS A 101 -5.42 16.29 -2.28
CA LYS A 101 -6.84 16.67 -2.27
C LYS A 101 -7.09 17.44 -0.98
N GLY A 102 -6.65 18.69 -0.94
CA GLY A 102 -6.69 19.58 0.21
C GLY A 102 -5.61 19.28 1.24
N GLY A 103 -4.72 20.25 1.47
CA GLY A 103 -3.81 20.25 2.60
C GLY A 103 -4.59 20.06 3.90
N GLY A 104 -4.48 18.88 4.51
CA GLY A 104 -5.25 18.47 5.68
C GLY A 104 -5.82 17.05 5.65
N THR A 105 -5.68 16.32 4.54
CA THR A 105 -6.07 14.90 4.50
C THR A 105 -5.13 14.03 5.36
N PRO A 106 -5.64 13.04 6.12
CA PRO A 106 -4.82 12.24 7.04
C PRO A 106 -4.01 11.14 6.34
N TYR A 107 -3.90 11.18 5.01
CA TYR A 107 -3.26 10.15 4.18
C TYR A 107 -2.78 10.72 2.83
N TYR A 108 -1.84 10.02 2.19
CA TYR A 108 -1.47 10.20 0.78
C TYR A 108 -2.09 9.09 -0.05
N ASP A 109 -2.75 9.45 -1.16
CA ASP A 109 -3.33 8.50 -2.11
C ASP A 109 -2.48 8.41 -3.37
N PHE A 110 -1.92 7.23 -3.61
CA PHE A 110 -1.18 6.90 -4.81
C PHE A 110 -2.08 6.14 -5.79
N ILE A 111 -2.61 6.83 -6.81
CA ILE A 111 -3.56 6.27 -7.78
C ILE A 111 -2.80 5.80 -9.02
N PHE A 112 -2.99 4.53 -9.38
CA PHE A 112 -2.41 3.89 -10.55
C PHE A 112 -3.52 3.49 -11.51
N GLU A 113 -3.66 4.25 -12.60
CA GLU A 113 -4.62 3.95 -13.68
C GLU A 113 -3.98 3.08 -14.77
N GLU A 114 -2.65 3.14 -14.88
CA GLU A 114 -1.87 2.30 -15.77
C GLU A 114 -1.38 1.03 -15.06
N GLY A 115 -1.32 -0.07 -15.81
CA GLY A 115 -0.78 -1.33 -15.33
C GLY A 115 0.71 -1.33 -15.06
N LEU A 116 1.19 -2.47 -14.58
CA LEU A 116 2.60 -2.70 -14.28
C LEU A 116 3.50 -2.61 -15.50
N GLU A 117 2.99 -2.74 -16.72
CA GLU A 117 3.81 -2.57 -17.93
C GLU A 117 4.35 -1.15 -18.10
N SER A 118 3.71 -0.16 -17.46
CA SER A 118 4.15 1.24 -17.50
C SER A 118 5.44 1.45 -16.70
N ALA A 119 6.47 1.96 -17.37
CA ALA A 119 7.74 2.31 -16.73
C ALA A 119 7.56 3.35 -15.61
N ALA A 120 6.64 4.29 -15.80
CA ALA A 120 6.31 5.30 -14.79
C ALA A 120 5.72 4.62 -13.53
N THR A 121 4.71 3.75 -13.69
CA THR A 121 4.13 2.97 -12.58
C THR A 121 5.19 2.16 -11.83
N LYS A 122 6.10 1.47 -12.54
CA LYS A 122 7.19 0.69 -11.91
C LYS A 122 8.11 1.56 -11.06
N VAL A 123 8.55 2.71 -11.57
CA VAL A 123 9.45 3.63 -10.86
C VAL A 123 8.79 4.15 -9.58
N ILE A 124 7.53 4.57 -9.69
CA ILE A 124 6.78 5.11 -8.54
C ILE A 124 6.63 4.06 -7.44
N ILE A 125 6.20 2.84 -7.82
CA ILE A 125 6.08 1.72 -6.88
C ILE A 125 7.44 1.46 -6.22
N TYR A 126 8.51 1.34 -7.01
CA TYR A 126 9.85 1.12 -6.49
C TYR A 126 10.27 2.18 -5.46
N ASP A 127 10.11 3.46 -5.78
CA ASP A 127 10.52 4.56 -4.90
C ASP A 127 9.71 4.57 -3.58
N ILE A 128 8.40 4.31 -3.65
CA ILE A 128 7.55 4.17 -2.47
C ILE A 128 8.08 3.04 -1.57
N PHE A 129 8.24 1.83 -2.12
CA PHE A 129 8.58 0.67 -1.31
C PHE A 129 10.03 0.68 -0.81
N GLN A 130 10.97 1.26 -1.55
CA GLN A 130 12.31 1.55 -1.06
C GLN A 130 12.28 2.48 0.16
N LEU A 131 11.43 3.51 0.10
CA LEU A 131 11.27 4.44 1.21
C LEU A 131 10.66 3.74 2.45
N LEU A 132 9.60 2.95 2.27
CA LEU A 132 8.99 2.18 3.35
C LEU A 132 9.99 1.18 3.97
N HIS A 133 10.69 0.43 3.13
CA HIS A 133 11.71 -0.53 3.54
C HIS A 133 12.78 0.15 4.40
N ARG A 134 13.35 1.25 3.90
CA ARG A 134 14.40 1.98 4.59
C ARG A 134 13.92 2.48 5.96
N THR A 135 12.72 3.05 6.04
CA THR A 135 12.18 3.51 7.32
C THR A 135 12.00 2.38 8.30
N LEU A 136 11.34 1.29 7.91
CA LEU A 136 11.12 0.17 8.82
C LEU A 136 12.44 -0.49 9.25
N LEU A 137 13.42 -0.56 8.34
CA LEU A 137 14.77 -1.01 8.67
C LEU A 137 15.47 -0.07 9.67
N GLU A 138 15.37 1.26 9.48
CA GLU A 138 15.92 2.27 10.39
C GLU A 138 15.23 2.19 11.78
N THR A 139 13.92 1.94 11.84
CA THR A 139 13.13 1.86 13.07
C THR A 139 13.33 0.55 13.85
N PHE A 140 13.34 -0.59 13.16
CA PHE A 140 13.30 -1.92 13.79
C PHE A 140 14.64 -2.68 13.70
N GLY A 141 15.57 -2.23 12.85
CA GLY A 141 16.94 -2.74 12.79
C GLY A 141 17.02 -4.24 12.55
N ALA A 142 17.67 -4.96 13.48
CA ALA A 142 17.83 -6.40 13.39
C ALA A 142 16.49 -7.16 13.33
N GLY A 143 15.47 -6.70 14.06
CA GLY A 143 14.15 -7.33 14.06
C GLY A 143 13.49 -7.32 12.69
N TYR A 144 13.67 -6.23 11.92
CA TYR A 144 13.21 -6.15 10.53
C TYR A 144 13.87 -7.19 9.62
N ARG A 145 15.19 -7.38 9.79
CA ARG A 145 15.99 -8.28 8.94
C ARG A 145 15.66 -9.75 9.17
N THR A 146 15.32 -10.11 10.40
CA THR A 146 15.03 -11.50 10.80
C THR A 146 13.57 -11.87 10.65
N MET A 147 12.67 -10.87 10.57
CA MET A 147 11.24 -11.13 10.45
C MET A 147 10.91 -11.80 9.10
N PRO A 148 10.16 -12.91 9.10
CA PRO A 148 9.68 -13.51 7.85
C PRO A 148 8.73 -12.56 7.13
N MET A 149 8.59 -12.74 5.82
CA MET A 149 7.55 -12.02 5.07
C MET A 149 6.17 -12.45 5.57
N ALA A 150 5.23 -11.52 5.66
CA ALA A 150 3.85 -11.88 5.94
C ALA A 150 3.28 -12.68 4.76
N GLU A 151 2.53 -13.74 5.04
CA GLU A 151 1.81 -14.47 3.99
C GLU A 151 0.58 -13.67 3.56
N ILE A 152 0.32 -13.64 2.25
CA ILE A 152 -0.90 -13.04 1.71
C ILE A 152 -1.97 -14.14 1.72
N PRO A 153 -3.07 -13.97 2.47
CA PRO A 153 -4.16 -14.92 2.53
C PRO A 153 -4.79 -15.17 1.16
N VAL A 154 -5.10 -16.43 0.87
CA VAL A 154 -5.68 -16.88 -0.43
C VAL A 154 -7.01 -16.19 -0.75
N ASN A 155 -7.76 -15.76 0.26
CA ASN A 155 -9.00 -14.97 0.13
C ASN A 155 -8.78 -13.60 -0.51
N ILE A 156 -7.58 -13.02 -0.46
CA ILE A 156 -7.24 -11.79 -1.19
C ILE A 156 -7.14 -12.09 -2.69
N GLU A 157 -6.60 -13.24 -3.07
CA GLU A 157 -6.59 -13.69 -4.47
C GLU A 157 -8.01 -13.96 -5.01
N ALA A 158 -8.95 -14.27 -4.11
CA ALA A 158 -10.35 -14.50 -4.41
C ALA A 158 -11.20 -13.21 -4.45
N LEU A 159 -10.63 -12.03 -4.15
CA LEU A 159 -11.37 -10.77 -4.25
C LEU A 159 -11.88 -10.58 -5.69
N PRO A 160 -13.15 -10.17 -5.85
CA PRO A 160 -13.72 -9.93 -7.16
C PRO A 160 -12.92 -8.82 -7.84
N CYS A 161 -12.70 -9.02 -9.13
CA CYS A 161 -12.17 -7.99 -10.00
C CYS A 161 -13.34 -7.43 -10.77
#